data_AF-A0A212RCG2-F1
#
_entry.id   AF-A0A212RCG2-F1
#
_cell.length_a   1.000
_cell.length_b   1.000
_cell.length_c   1.000
_cell.angle_alpha   90.00
_cell.angle_beta   90.00
_cell.angle_gamma   90.00
#
_symmetry.space_group_name_H-M   'P 1'
#
loop_
_entity.id
_entity.type
_entity.pdbx_description
1 polymer ?
#
loop_
_entity_poly.entity_id
_entity_poly.type
_entity_poly.pdbx_seq_one_letter_code
_entity_poly.pdbx_strand_id
1 'polypeptide(L)'
;MTALVTGDLRVFIGVTLVLGGLASFASGRAVARAWRPLWLLPLYGLLLALAMRFLHWALFQESLAPLPALAAYGWSLAAQGVAWLLARRAMMRRQYPWQYP
;
A
#
# COMPACT_ATOMS: atom_id res chain seq x y z
N MET A 1 -23.20 -6.43 3.14
CA MET A 1 -21.74 -6.55 2.90
C MET A 1 -21.23 -5.60 1.79
N THR A 2 -21.99 -4.56 1.45
CA THR A 2 -21.77 -3.66 0.29
C THR A 2 -21.16 -2.29 0.64
N ALA A 3 -20.64 -2.12 1.87
CA ALA A 3 -20.17 -0.82 2.32
C ALA A 3 -18.70 -0.52 1.97
N LEU A 4 -17.86 -1.55 1.80
CA LEU A 4 -16.43 -1.40 1.50
C LEU A 4 -16.13 -1.34 -0.01
N VAL A 5 -17.03 -1.84 -0.85
CA VAL A 5 -16.89 -1.91 -2.30
C VAL A 5 -18.06 -1.17 -2.91
N THR A 6 -17.82 0.03 -3.45
CA THR A 6 -18.88 0.94 -3.93
C THR A 6 -19.24 0.71 -5.40
N GLY A 7 -18.57 -0.21 -6.09
CA GLY A 7 -18.87 -0.53 -7.48
C GLY A 7 -18.44 -1.94 -7.90
N ASP A 8 -17.93 -2.06 -9.13
CA ASP A 8 -17.67 -3.35 -9.75
C ASP A 8 -16.49 -4.06 -9.08
N LEU A 9 -16.71 -5.32 -8.66
CA LEU A 9 -15.71 -6.11 -7.94
C LEU A 9 -14.42 -6.28 -8.74
N ARG A 10 -14.52 -6.36 -10.07
CA ARG A 10 -13.36 -6.51 -10.96
C ARG A 10 -12.44 -5.29 -10.90
N VAL A 11 -13.04 -4.11 -10.82
CA VAL A 11 -12.35 -2.83 -10.73
C VAL A 11 -11.64 -2.70 -9.38
N PHE A 12 -12.33 -3.05 -8.31
CA PHE A 12 -11.74 -3.08 -6.98
C PHE A 12 -10.53 -4.01 -6.90
N ILE A 13 -10.64 -5.23 -7.44
CA ILE A 13 -9.54 -6.19 -7.46
C ILE A 13 -8.38 -5.68 -8.33
N GLY A 14 -8.65 -5.20 -9.54
CA GLY A 14 -7.61 -4.75 -10.46
C GLY A 14 -6.88 -3.49 -9.99
N VAL A 15 -7.61 -2.46 -9.57
CA VAL A 15 -7.04 -1.16 -9.20
C VAL A 15 -6.52 -1.16 -7.78
N THR A 16 -7.33 -1.59 -6.81
CA THR A 16 -6.97 -1.47 -5.39
C THR A 16 -6.06 -2.61 -4.95
N LEU A 17 -6.43 -3.85 -5.29
CA LEU A 17 -5.72 -5.03 -4.80
C LEU A 17 -4.42 -5.27 -5.57
N VAL A 18 -4.49 -5.27 -6.90
CA VAL A 18 -3.32 -5.55 -7.75
C VAL A 18 -2.46 -4.30 -7.93
N LEU A 19 -2.95 -3.27 -8.62
CA LEU A 19 -2.17 -2.04 -8.86
C LEU A 19 -1.77 -1.35 -7.55
N GLY A 20 -2.75 -1.13 -6.68
CA GLY A 20 -2.54 -0.49 -5.39
C GLY A 20 -1.67 -1.32 -4.45
N GLY A 21 -1.86 -2.63 -4.42
CA GLY A 21 -1.02 -3.54 -3.63
C GLY A 21 0.43 -3.57 -4.10
N LEU A 22 0.67 -3.66 -5.42
CA LEU A 22 2.02 -3.64 -5.98
C LEU A 22 2.73 -2.31 -5.74
N ALA A 23 2.03 -1.18 -5.92
CA ALA A 23 2.57 0.15 -5.67
C ALA A 23 2.89 0.36 -4.17
N SER A 24 2.00 -0.09 -3.28
CA SER A 24 2.20 -0.07 -1.84
C SER A 24 3.41 -0.91 -1.44
N PHE A 25 3.52 -2.12 -2.00
CA PHE A 25 4.63 -3.02 -1.71
C PHE A 25 5.97 -2.45 -2.18
N ALA A 26 6.01 -1.82 -3.35
CA ALA A 26 7.19 -1.13 -3.86
C ALA A 26 7.60 0.05 -2.96
N SER A 27 6.63 0.86 -2.52
CA SER A 27 6.85 1.98 -1.58
C SER A 27 7.45 1.49 -0.25
N GLY A 28 6.84 0.48 0.38
CA GLY A 28 7.31 -0.04 1.67
C GLY A 28 8.73 -0.61 1.60
N ARG A 29 9.07 -1.28 0.50
CA ARG A 29 10.44 -1.76 0.23
C ARG A 29 11.42 -0.61 0.03
N ALA A 30 11.03 0.45 -0.68
CA ALA A 30 11.89 1.60 -0.92
C ALA A 30 12.25 2.32 0.38
N VAL A 31 11.27 2.53 1.26
CA VAL A 31 11.48 3.12 2.60
C VAL A 31 12.45 2.27 3.42
N ALA A 32 12.26 0.95 3.44
CA ALA A 32 13.14 0.04 4.18
C ALA A 32 14.60 0.07 3.69
N ARG A 33 14.80 0.08 2.37
CA ARG A 33 16.14 0.09 1.77
C ARG A 33 16.88 1.42 1.96
N ALA A 34 16.15 2.52 2.00
CA ALA A 34 16.71 3.85 2.17
C ALA A 34 16.99 4.23 3.63
N TRP A 35 16.80 3.31 4.59
CA TRP A 35 16.91 3.58 6.04
C TRP A 35 16.07 4.79 6.49
N ARG A 36 14.98 5.06 5.76
CA ARG A 36 14.14 6.23 5.97
C ARG A 36 13.28 6.09 7.22
N PRO A 37 12.88 7.21 7.85
CA PRO A 37 12.04 7.18 9.05
C PRO A 37 10.69 6.50 8.78
N LEU A 38 10.24 5.70 9.74
CA LEU A 38 9.01 4.89 9.65
C LEU A 38 7.75 5.71 9.40
N TRP A 39 7.72 6.97 9.86
CA TRP A 39 6.60 7.90 9.65
C TRP A 39 6.30 8.22 8.18
N LEU A 40 7.22 7.91 7.25
CA LEU A 40 6.95 8.05 5.82
C LEU A 40 5.97 7.00 5.27
N LEU A 41 5.85 5.84 5.92
CA LEU A 41 4.92 4.77 5.51
C LEU A 41 3.45 5.24 5.53
N PRO A 42 2.92 5.80 6.64
CA PRO A 42 1.56 6.32 6.64
C PRO A 42 1.37 7.48 5.68
N LEU A 43 2.36 8.37 5.52
CA LEU A 43 2.28 9.47 4.55
C LEU A 43 2.15 8.96 3.10
N TYR A 44 3.00 8.01 2.69
CA TYR A 44 2.94 7.41 1.36
C TYR A 44 1.69 6.56 1.16
N GLY A 45 1.24 5.85 2.19
CA GLY A 45 -0.06 5.15 2.16
C GLY A 45 -1.22 6.10 1.91
N LEU A 46 -1.22 7.28 2.55
CA LEU A 46 -2.30 8.25 2.42
C LEU A 46 -2.36 8.80 1.00
N LEU A 47 -1.21 9.22 0.46
CA LEU A 47 -1.08 9.69 -0.91
C LEU A 47 -1.52 8.61 -1.91
N LEU A 48 -1.13 7.36 -1.69
CA LEU A 48 -1.46 6.27 -2.59
C LEU A 48 -2.95 5.90 -2.53
N ALA A 49 -3.56 5.92 -1.34
CA ALA A 49 -4.99 5.71 -1.18
C ALA A 49 -5.81 6.83 -1.85
N LEU A 50 -5.34 8.08 -1.76
CA LEU A 50 -5.94 9.21 -2.45
C LEU A 50 -5.83 9.03 -3.98
N ALA A 51 -4.67 8.60 -4.47
CA ALA A 51 -4.46 8.33 -5.89
C ALA A 51 -5.37 7.19 -6.40
N MET A 52 -5.51 6.10 -5.64
CA MET A 52 -6.46 5.03 -5.97
C MET A 52 -7.89 5.54 -6.00
N ARG A 53 -8.30 6.34 -5.01
CA ARG A 53 -9.64 6.92 -4.95
C ARG A 53 -9.90 7.84 -6.14
N PHE A 54 -8.91 8.66 -6.51
CA PHE A 54 -8.99 9.49 -7.71
C PHE A 54 -9.17 8.64 -8.97
N LEU A 55 -8.44 7.52 -9.07
CA LEU A 55 -8.54 6.62 -10.23
C LEU A 55 -9.91 5.94 -10.35
N HIS A 56 -10.50 5.52 -9.22
CA HIS A 56 -11.86 4.97 -9.16
C HIS A 56 -12.90 5.99 -9.63
N TRP A 57 -12.76 7.24 -9.21
CA TRP A 57 -13.64 8.31 -9.67
C TRP A 57 -13.41 8.63 -11.16
N ALA A 58 -12.16 8.80 -11.59
CA ALA A 58 -11.84 9.22 -12.96
C ALA A 58 -12.19 8.16 -14.02
N LEU A 59 -11.85 6.90 -13.77
CA LEU A 59 -12.03 5.82 -14.75
C LEU A 59 -13.41 5.16 -14.67
N PHE A 60 -13.98 5.06 -13.47
CA PHE A 60 -15.18 4.24 -13.24
C PHE A 60 -16.37 5.04 -12.71
N GLN A 61 -16.22 6.36 -12.57
CA GLN A 61 -17.27 7.28 -12.10
C GLN A 61 -17.86 6.84 -10.73
N GLU A 62 -17.05 6.17 -9.91
CA GLU A 62 -17.48 5.77 -8.56
C GLU A 62 -17.56 6.98 -7.62
N SER A 63 -18.43 6.89 -6.61
CA SER A 63 -18.58 7.93 -5.59
C SER A 63 -17.29 8.12 -4.76
N LEU A 64 -16.95 9.37 -4.44
CA LEU A 64 -15.85 9.73 -3.53
C LEU A 64 -16.18 9.49 -2.06
N ALA A 65 -16.85 8.38 -1.74
CA ALA A 65 -17.21 8.06 -0.37
C ALA A 65 -15.94 7.98 0.53
N PRO A 66 -15.99 8.43 1.79
CA PRO A 66 -14.82 8.34 2.66
C PRO A 66 -14.49 6.89 3.06
N LEU A 67 -15.51 6.04 3.20
CA LEU A 67 -15.34 4.69 3.76
C LEU A 67 -14.45 3.76 2.90
N PRO A 68 -14.63 3.63 1.57
CA PRO A 68 -13.71 2.84 0.75
C PRO A 68 -12.33 3.48 0.58
N ALA A 69 -12.20 4.80 0.79
CA ALA A 69 -10.90 5.48 0.75
C ALA A 69 -10.07 5.09 1.99
N LEU A 70 -10.71 5.03 3.15
CA LEU A 70 -10.11 4.52 4.38
C LEU A 70 -9.76 3.03 4.27
N ALA A 71 -10.59 2.23 3.59
CA ALA A 71 -10.28 0.83 3.32
C ALA A 71 -9.05 0.67 2.42
N ALA A 72 -8.97 1.43 1.32
CA ALA A 72 -7.80 1.47 0.44
C ALA A 72 -6.54 1.95 1.18
N TYR A 73 -6.68 2.93 2.07
CA TYR A 73 -5.60 3.39 2.95
C TYR A 73 -5.11 2.28 3.88
N GLY A 74 -6.00 1.63 4.63
CA GLY A 74 -5.65 0.51 5.50
C GLY A 74 -4.97 -0.63 4.75
N TRP A 75 -5.49 -1.00 3.57
CA TRP A 75 -4.87 -1.98 2.68
C TRP A 75 -3.45 -1.56 2.26
N SER A 76 -3.27 -0.32 1.79
CA SER A 76 -1.97 0.19 1.37
C SER A 76 -0.95 0.21 2.51
N LEU A 77 -1.39 0.53 3.73
CA LEU A 77 -0.54 0.58 4.91
C LEU A 77 -0.10 -0.82 5.33
N ALA A 78 -1.01 -1.79 5.32
CA ALA A 78 -0.71 -3.19 5.60
C ALA A 78 0.29 -3.75 4.58
N ALA A 79 0.05 -3.53 3.28
CA ALA A 79 0.96 -3.97 2.22
C ALA A 79 2.35 -3.34 2.36
N GLN A 80 2.42 -2.03 2.63
CA GLN A 80 3.68 -1.33 2.89
C GLN A 80 4.42 -1.87 4.12
N GLY A 81 3.71 -2.12 5.22
CA GLY A 81 4.28 -2.66 6.45
C GLY A 81 4.89 -4.05 6.26
N VAL A 82 4.18 -4.94 5.57
CA VAL A 82 4.70 -6.27 5.19
C VAL A 82 5.94 -6.13 4.32
N ALA A 83 5.89 -5.28 3.30
CA ALA A 83 7.03 -5.05 2.40
C ALA A 83 8.25 -4.49 3.15
N TRP A 84 8.01 -3.59 4.11
CA TRP A 84 9.05 -3.00 4.96
C TRP A 84 9.70 -4.05 5.85
N LEU A 85 8.91 -4.90 6.53
CA LEU A 85 9.41 -5.99 7.38
C LEU A 85 10.28 -6.97 6.60
N LEU A 86 9.82 -7.41 5.42
CA LEU A 86 10.55 -8.33 4.55
C LEU A 86 11.88 -7.72 4.08
N ALA A 87 11.85 -6.46 3.63
CA ALA A 87 13.03 -5.76 3.18
C ALA A 87 14.03 -5.50 4.31
N ARG A 88 13.56 -5.13 5.51
CA ARG A 88 14.43 -4.88 6.68
C ARG A 88 15.15 -6.15 7.12
N ARG A 89 14.44 -7.29 7.18
CA ARG A 89 15.04 -8.60 7.49
C ARG A 89 16.08 -9.01 6.45
N ALA A 90 15.77 -8.84 5.16
CA ALA A 90 16.70 -9.14 4.09
C ALA A 90 17.97 -8.27 4.15
N MET A 91 17.82 -7.02 4.56
CA MET A 91 18.95 -6.09 4.71
C MET A 91 19.86 -6.49 5.87
N MET A 92 19.30 -6.86 7.03
CA MET A 92 20.09 -7.32 8.19
C MET A 92 20.96 -8.53 7.84
N ARG A 93 20.40 -9.53 7.14
CA ARG A 93 21.17 -10.71 6.70
C ARG A 93 22.29 -10.38 5.73
N ARG A 94 22.07 -9.42 4.82
CA ARG A 94 23.08 -9.01 3.82
C ARG A 94 24.19 -8.18 4.43
N GLN A 95 23.86 -7.29 5.37
CA GLN A 95 24.82 -6.36 5.94
C GLN A 95 25.57 -6.93 7.15
N TYR A 96 24.94 -7.85 7.91
CA TYR A 96 25.52 -8.49 9.09
C TYR A 96 25.49 -10.03 8.99
N PRO A 97 26.10 -10.63 7.95
CA PRO A 97 26.09 -12.09 7.77
C PRO A 97 26.74 -12.84 8.94
N TRP A 98 27.63 -12.20 9.69
CA TRP A 98 28.29 -12.79 10.87
C TRP A 98 27.40 -12.84 12.13
N GLN A 99 26.34 -12.03 12.22
CA GLN A 99 25.39 -12.02 13.34
C GLN A 99 24.12 -12.83 13.05
N TYR A 100 23.80 -13.03 11.77
CA TYR A 100 22.62 -13.75 11.32
C TYR A 100 23.01 -14.75 10.21
N PRO A 101 23.53 -15.94 10.57
CA PRO A 101 23.87 -17.00 9.61
C PRO A 101 22.65 -17.58 8.88
#